data_AF-A0A959RR27-F1
#
_entry.id   AF-A0A959RR27-F1
#
_cell.length_a   1.000
_cell.length_b   1.000
_cell.length_c   1.000
_cell.angle_alpha   90.00
_cell.angle_beta   90.00
_cell.angle_gamma   90.00
#
_symmetry.space_group_name_H-M   'P 1'
#
loop_
_entity.id
_entity.type
_entity.pdbx_description
1 polymer ?
#
loop_
_entity_poly.entity_id
_entity_poly.type
_entity_poly.pdbx_seq_one_letter_code
_entity_poly.pdbx_strand_id
1 'polypeptide(L)'
;AHFNGTNWDSYGNSGGTTGNVSTGSVTWNGVSTFSPFSLGSTDPAENPLPVKLINVKAYQLGSVNKIEWTNLTEIDVEKYEVEKSTDGIHFATMSTQSPKANAGGSESYDATDAQQLPVNFYRVKVTAINGEITYSQIMKLANNANTGQKISLYPNPVTQQQFTLQMT
;
A
#
# COMPACT_ATOMS: atom_id res chain seq x y z
N ALA A 1 2.31 22.50 -18.91
CA ALA A 1 3.37 23.52 -18.73
C ALA A 1 4.32 23.47 -19.92
N HIS A 2 4.82 24.63 -20.35
CA HIS A 2 5.70 24.84 -21.51
C HIS A 2 7.03 25.44 -21.04
N PHE A 3 8.16 24.98 -21.57
CA PHE A 3 9.48 25.50 -21.22
C PHE A 3 9.96 26.53 -22.24
N ASN A 4 10.19 27.77 -21.80
CA ASN A 4 10.56 28.88 -22.70
C ASN A 4 12.08 29.09 -22.85
N GLY A 5 12.90 28.16 -22.36
CA GLY A 5 14.37 28.24 -22.41
C GLY A 5 15.02 28.71 -21.11
N THR A 6 14.28 29.37 -20.22
CA THR A 6 14.75 29.78 -18.88
C THR A 6 13.81 29.35 -17.77
N ASN A 7 12.50 29.40 -17.98
CA ASN A 7 11.47 29.06 -16.99
C ASN A 7 10.38 28.15 -17.58
N TRP A 8 9.62 27.53 -16.67
CA TRP A 8 8.39 26.82 -17.01
C TRP A 8 7.20 27.77 -16.92
N ASP A 9 6.54 28.01 -18.05
CA ASP A 9 5.30 28.77 -18.12
C ASP A 9 4.10 27.83 -18.01
N SER A 10 3.21 28.10 -17.06
CA SER A 10 1.95 27.37 -16.90
C SER A 10 0.85 28.05 -17.70
N TYR A 11 0.43 27.44 -18.80
CA TYR A 11 -0.70 27.90 -19.61
C TYR A 11 -2.07 27.36 -19.14
N GLY A 12 -2.10 26.59 -18.04
CA GLY A 12 -3.33 25.99 -17.52
C GLY A 12 -4.06 25.10 -18.54
N ASN A 13 -5.38 25.02 -18.43
CA ASN A 13 -6.26 24.32 -19.39
C ASN A 13 -6.91 25.30 -20.38
N SER A 14 -6.13 26.20 -20.98
CA SER A 14 -6.65 27.32 -21.77
C SER A 14 -7.40 26.94 -23.05
N GLY A 15 -7.20 25.73 -23.58
CA GLY A 15 -7.92 25.19 -24.74
C GLY A 15 -8.86 24.02 -24.41
N GLY A 16 -8.98 23.64 -23.15
CA GLY A 16 -9.85 22.55 -22.70
C GLY A 16 -9.21 21.16 -22.77
N THR A 17 -9.82 20.25 -22.02
CA THR A 17 -9.50 18.82 -21.98
C THR A 17 -10.69 18.03 -22.52
N THR A 18 -10.42 16.92 -23.21
CA THR A 18 -11.45 15.96 -23.64
C THR A 18 -10.99 14.55 -23.35
N GLY A 19 -11.92 13.61 -23.14
CA GLY A 19 -11.62 12.19 -22.95
C GLY A 19 -12.01 11.62 -21.58
N ASN A 20 -11.34 10.55 -21.17
CA ASN A 20 -11.52 9.81 -19.93
C ASN A 20 -10.16 9.45 -19.30
N VAL A 21 -10.18 8.64 -18.23
CA VAL A 21 -8.98 8.22 -17.47
C VAL A 21 -7.96 7.38 -18.27
N SER A 22 -8.31 6.86 -19.45
CA SER A 22 -7.41 6.04 -20.28
C SER A 22 -6.99 6.70 -21.58
N THR A 23 -7.77 7.66 -22.09
CA THR A 23 -7.56 8.30 -23.39
C THR A 23 -8.13 9.71 -23.40
N GLY A 24 -7.43 10.66 -24.03
CA GLY A 24 -7.93 12.02 -24.12
C GLY A 24 -6.98 12.96 -24.85
N SER A 25 -7.38 14.21 -24.91
CA SER A 25 -6.56 15.30 -25.44
C SER A 25 -6.58 16.49 -24.50
N VAL A 26 -5.48 17.23 -24.50
CA VAL A 26 -5.34 18.53 -23.84
C VAL A 26 -4.97 19.52 -24.93
N THR A 27 -5.74 20.61 -25.02
CA THR A 27 -5.46 21.69 -25.98
C THR A 27 -4.96 22.92 -25.22
N TRP A 28 -3.87 23.52 -25.70
CA TRP A 28 -3.36 24.79 -25.18
C TRP A 28 -3.41 25.86 -26.25
N ASN A 29 -4.00 27.00 -25.90
CA ASN A 29 -4.01 28.18 -26.75
C ASN A 29 -2.75 29.02 -26.49
N GLY A 30 -2.17 29.60 -27.56
CA GLY A 30 -1.05 30.55 -27.45
C GLY A 30 0.36 29.96 -27.47
N VAL A 31 0.52 28.68 -27.79
CA VAL A 31 1.85 28.06 -27.98
C VAL A 31 2.37 28.40 -29.38
N SER A 32 3.36 29.29 -29.47
CA SER A 32 3.90 29.80 -30.74
C SER A 32 5.19 29.10 -31.20
N THR A 33 5.80 28.28 -30.34
CA THR A 33 7.01 27.51 -30.63
C THR A 33 6.92 26.13 -29.99
N PHE A 34 7.51 25.11 -30.63
CA PHE A 34 7.56 23.78 -30.05
C PHE A 34 8.65 23.69 -29.01
N SER A 35 8.31 23.25 -27.79
CA SER A 35 9.22 23.08 -26.66
C SER A 35 8.97 21.73 -25.99
N PRO A 36 9.87 21.29 -25.08
CA PRO A 36 9.50 20.30 -24.08
C PRO A 36 8.23 20.75 -23.35
N PHE A 37 7.26 19.86 -23.25
CA PHE A 37 6.04 20.08 -22.50
C PHE A 37 5.88 19.01 -21.43
N SER A 38 5.24 19.37 -20.33
CA SER A 38 4.83 18.44 -19.28
C SER A 38 3.35 18.62 -18.97
N LEU A 39 2.66 17.52 -18.70
CA LEU A 39 1.28 17.48 -18.25
C LEU A 39 1.28 17.28 -16.74
N GLY A 40 0.48 18.08 -16.04
CA GLY A 40 0.31 17.98 -14.60
C GLY A 40 -0.98 18.69 -14.19
N SER A 41 -1.72 18.10 -13.27
CA SER A 41 -2.90 18.70 -12.66
C SER A 41 -2.58 19.12 -11.22
N THR A 42 -3.06 20.30 -10.83
CA THR A 42 -3.09 20.73 -9.42
C THR A 42 -4.42 20.38 -8.74
N ASP A 43 -5.38 19.84 -9.50
CA ASP A 43 -6.66 19.39 -8.98
C ASP A 43 -6.50 17.99 -8.38
N PRO A 44 -6.68 17.82 -7.05
CA PRO A 44 -6.58 16.51 -6.41
C PRO A 44 -7.68 15.53 -6.84
N ALA A 45 -8.79 15.98 -7.42
CA ALA A 45 -9.84 15.11 -7.94
C ALA A 45 -9.46 14.46 -9.29
N GLU A 46 -8.62 15.13 -10.08
CA GLU A 46 -8.17 14.66 -11.42
C GLU A 46 -6.83 13.90 -11.36
N ASN A 47 -6.24 13.79 -10.17
CA ASN A 47 -5.06 12.98 -9.87
C ASN A 47 -5.37 12.08 -8.67
N PRO A 48 -6.27 11.08 -8.78
CA PRO A 48 -6.40 10.10 -7.73
C PRO A 48 -5.06 9.36 -7.62
N LEU A 49 -4.27 9.70 -6.60
CA LEU A 49 -3.10 8.90 -6.29
C LEU A 49 -3.58 7.47 -5.99
N PRO A 50 -2.89 6.43 -6.48
CA PRO A 50 -3.24 5.05 -6.17
C PRO A 50 -3.46 4.89 -4.66
N VAL A 51 -4.53 4.21 -4.26
CA VAL A 51 -4.85 3.94 -2.85
C VAL A 51 -3.61 3.34 -2.18
N LYS A 52 -2.90 4.17 -1.41
CA LYS A 52 -1.63 3.78 -0.82
C LYS A 52 -1.87 3.40 0.63
N LEU A 53 -2.10 2.10 0.83
CA LEU A 53 -2.07 1.52 2.16
C LEU A 53 -0.66 1.66 2.74
N ILE A 54 -0.56 2.30 3.91
CA ILE A 54 0.68 2.38 4.69
C ILE A 54 0.49 1.69 6.04
N ASN A 55 1.60 1.52 6.77
CA ASN A 55 1.61 0.90 8.09
C ASN A 55 0.93 -0.47 8.13
N VAL A 56 0.95 -1.18 7.00
CA VAL A 56 0.36 -2.52 6.88
C VAL A 56 1.25 -3.50 7.63
N LYS A 57 0.79 -3.95 8.79
CA LYS A 57 1.54 -4.85 9.67
C LYS A 57 0.62 -5.86 10.36
N ALA A 58 1.14 -7.06 10.59
CA ALA A 58 0.50 -8.08 11.40
C ALA A 58 1.48 -8.50 12.50
N TYR A 59 0.99 -8.60 13.74
CA TYR A 59 1.81 -8.99 14.88
C TYR A 59 0.98 -9.74 15.93
N GLN A 60 1.64 -10.57 16.72
CA GLN A 60 0.99 -11.27 17.82
C GLN A 60 0.76 -10.31 18.99
N LEU A 61 -0.46 -10.26 19.52
CA LEU A 61 -0.83 -9.49 20.70
C LEU A 61 -1.52 -10.43 21.70
N GLY A 62 -0.74 -11.00 22.62
CA GLY A 62 -1.24 -12.02 23.54
C GLY A 62 -1.74 -13.26 22.80
N SER A 63 -2.99 -13.63 23.02
CA SER A 63 -3.65 -14.79 22.40
C SER A 63 -4.32 -14.50 21.05
N VAL A 64 -4.20 -13.29 20.52
CA VAL A 64 -4.73 -12.92 19.20
C VAL A 64 -3.63 -12.42 18.28
N ASN A 65 -3.84 -12.49 16.97
CA ASN A 65 -3.02 -11.77 16.00
C ASN A 65 -3.74 -10.46 15.66
N LYS A 66 -3.00 -9.35 15.68
CA LYS A 66 -3.49 -8.02 15.34
C LYS A 66 -2.97 -7.65 13.97
N ILE A 67 -3.87 -7.18 13.11
CA ILE A 67 -3.57 -6.65 11.78
C ILE A 67 -3.92 -5.18 11.82
N GLU A 68 -3.02 -4.30 11.41
CA GLU A 68 -3.23 -2.86 11.36
C GLU A 68 -2.84 -2.34 9.99
N TRP A 69 -3.59 -1.36 9.49
CA TRP A 69 -3.28 -0.62 8.28
C TRP A 69 -3.83 0.79 8.34
N THR A 70 -3.25 1.68 7.55
CA THR A 70 -3.74 3.05 7.36
C THR A 70 -3.96 3.28 5.88
N ASN A 71 -5.15 3.75 5.51
CA ASN A 71 -5.36 4.32 4.18
C ASN A 71 -5.02 5.81 4.23
N LEU A 72 -4.06 6.27 3.43
CA LEU A 72 -3.63 7.68 3.39
C LEU A 72 -4.64 8.61 2.71
N THR A 73 -5.37 8.09 1.73
CA THR A 73 -6.25 8.85 0.85
C THR A 73 -7.50 8.03 0.64
N GLU A 74 -8.29 7.91 1.70
CA GLU A 74 -9.54 7.17 1.64
C GLU A 74 -10.57 7.94 0.79
N ILE A 75 -10.60 7.65 -0.50
CA ILE A 75 -11.54 8.20 -1.47
C ILE A 75 -12.09 7.06 -2.34
N ASP A 76 -13.39 7.11 -2.62
CA ASP A 76 -14.12 6.13 -3.43
C ASP A 76 -13.89 4.67 -3.05
N VAL A 77 -13.65 4.40 -1.76
CA VAL A 77 -13.56 3.04 -1.23
C VAL A 77 -14.96 2.52 -0.93
N GLU A 78 -15.27 1.30 -1.38
CA GLU A 78 -16.50 0.59 -1.02
C GLU A 78 -16.31 -0.19 0.29
N LYS A 79 -15.24 -0.98 0.38
CA LYS A 79 -14.94 -1.83 1.53
C LYS A 79 -13.48 -2.26 1.63
N TYR A 80 -13.09 -2.58 2.86
CA TYR A 80 -11.86 -3.30 3.19
C TYR A 80 -12.16 -4.72 3.60
N GLU A 81 -11.41 -5.67 3.08
CA GLU A 81 -11.47 -7.09 3.43
C GLU A 81 -10.09 -7.52 3.92
N VAL A 82 -9.99 -7.95 5.18
CA VAL A 82 -8.77 -8.64 5.66
C VAL A 82 -8.91 -10.09 5.29
N GLU A 83 -7.99 -10.58 4.48
CA GLU A 83 -7.95 -11.97 4.06
C GLU A 83 -6.80 -12.71 4.76
N LYS A 84 -7.08 -13.95 5.15
CA LYS A 84 -6.15 -14.86 5.83
C LYS A 84 -5.86 -16.06 4.95
N SER A 85 -4.64 -16.54 4.98
CA SER A 85 -4.17 -17.76 4.31
C SER A 85 -3.23 -18.54 5.22
N THR A 86 -3.18 -19.86 5.03
CA THR A 86 -2.25 -20.78 5.73
C THR A 86 -1.08 -21.21 4.84
N ASP A 87 -1.19 -21.06 3.53
CA ASP A 87 -0.18 -21.44 2.54
C ASP A 87 0.43 -20.24 1.79
N GLY A 88 -0.13 -19.04 1.98
CA GLY A 88 0.28 -17.82 1.29
C GLY A 88 -0.21 -17.74 -0.16
N ILE A 89 -1.06 -18.67 -0.60
CA ILE A 89 -1.58 -18.80 -1.97
C ILE A 89 -3.10 -18.65 -1.97
N HIS A 90 -3.79 -19.43 -1.15
CA HIS A 90 -5.25 -19.43 -1.05
C HIS A 90 -5.68 -18.56 0.13
N PHE A 91 -6.31 -17.44 -0.18
CA PHE A 91 -6.78 -16.45 0.79
C PHE A 91 -8.30 -16.53 0.96
N ALA A 92 -8.76 -16.48 2.21
CA ALA A 92 -10.16 -16.40 2.57
C ALA A 92 -10.44 -15.13 3.38
N THR A 93 -11.58 -14.49 3.14
CA THR A 93 -11.99 -13.29 3.88
C THR A 93 -12.22 -13.65 5.35
N MET A 94 -11.52 -12.94 6.23
CA MET A 94 -11.60 -13.09 7.68
C MET A 94 -12.48 -12.00 8.30
N SER A 95 -12.37 -10.76 7.82
CA SER A 95 -13.18 -9.65 8.29
C SER A 95 -13.42 -8.61 7.20
N THR A 96 -14.56 -7.95 7.23
CA THR A 96 -14.90 -6.84 6.33
C THR A 96 -15.19 -5.59 7.13
N GLN A 97 -14.70 -4.44 6.66
CA GLN A 97 -14.92 -3.13 7.29
C GLN A 97 -15.32 -2.10 6.23
N SER A 98 -16.31 -1.28 6.54
CA SER A 98 -16.68 -0.12 5.73
C SER A 98 -15.68 1.02 5.97
N PRO A 99 -15.44 1.89 4.98
CA PRO A 99 -14.64 3.10 5.16
C PRO A 99 -15.28 4.04 6.19
N LYS A 100 -14.45 4.76 6.95
CA LYS A 100 -14.86 5.68 8.02
C LYS A 100 -15.12 7.08 7.48
N ALA A 101 -14.22 7.61 6.67
CA ALA A 101 -14.30 8.97 6.17
C ALA A 101 -14.71 9.02 4.70
N ASN A 102 -14.04 8.24 3.85
CA ASN A 102 -14.26 8.19 2.40
C ASN A 102 -14.29 9.56 1.70
N ALA A 103 -13.54 10.54 2.23
CA ALA A 103 -13.53 11.93 1.79
C ALA A 103 -12.11 12.49 1.60
N GLY A 104 -11.12 11.63 1.34
CA GLY A 104 -9.74 12.03 1.03
C GLY A 104 -8.83 12.23 2.26
N GLY A 105 -9.19 11.68 3.42
CA GLY A 105 -8.40 11.71 4.66
C GLY A 105 -7.58 10.45 4.93
N SER A 106 -6.66 10.54 5.90
CA SER A 106 -5.91 9.39 6.40
C SER A 106 -6.68 8.70 7.54
N GLU A 107 -7.06 7.44 7.35
CA GLU A 107 -7.81 6.67 8.33
C GLU A 107 -7.09 5.37 8.69
N SER A 108 -7.05 5.07 9.99
CA SER A 108 -6.43 3.86 10.54
C SER A 108 -7.47 2.82 10.90
N TYR A 109 -7.12 1.56 10.62
CA TYR A 109 -7.97 0.40 10.76
C TYR A 109 -7.20 -0.74 11.40
N ASP A 110 -7.95 -1.63 12.03
CA ASP A 110 -7.40 -2.82 12.63
C ASP A 110 -8.37 -3.99 12.58
N ALA A 111 -7.82 -5.20 12.58
CA ALA A 111 -8.58 -6.44 12.71
C ALA A 111 -7.86 -7.40 13.65
N THR A 112 -8.62 -8.29 14.28
CA THR A 112 -8.10 -9.30 15.20
C THR A 112 -8.46 -10.69 14.75
N ASP A 113 -7.48 -11.57 14.76
CA ASP A 113 -7.62 -12.99 14.48
C ASP A 113 -7.36 -13.80 15.76
N ALA A 114 -8.39 -14.46 16.26
CA ALA A 114 -8.29 -15.30 17.44
C ALA A 114 -7.66 -16.67 17.16
N GLN A 115 -7.57 -17.09 15.89
CA GLN A 115 -7.05 -18.40 15.53
C GLN A 115 -5.56 -18.32 15.18
N GLN A 116 -4.72 -18.46 16.20
CA GLN A 116 -3.26 -18.47 16.05
C GLN A 116 -2.77 -19.82 15.51
N LEU A 117 -2.57 -19.92 14.19
CA LEU A 117 -1.81 -21.03 13.59
C LEU A 117 -0.29 -20.76 13.66
N PRO A 118 0.59 -21.77 13.55
CA PRO A 118 2.03 -21.58 13.62
C PRO A 118 2.56 -20.58 12.58
N VAL A 119 1.97 -20.59 11.38
CA VAL A 119 2.23 -19.61 10.34
C VAL A 119 0.89 -19.14 9.79
N ASN A 120 0.72 -17.83 9.68
CA ASN A 120 -0.43 -17.20 9.07
C ASN A 120 0.07 -16.17 8.05
N PHE A 121 -0.68 -16.01 6.97
CA PHE A 121 -0.47 -14.98 5.97
C PHE A 121 -1.71 -14.09 5.94
N TYR A 122 -1.50 -12.79 5.95
CA TYR A 122 -2.58 -11.81 5.89
C TYR A 122 -2.35 -10.86 4.72
N ARG A 123 -3.42 -10.38 4.12
CA ARG A 123 -3.40 -9.23 3.23
C ARG A 123 -4.68 -8.42 3.41
N VAL A 124 -4.59 -7.13 3.15
CA VAL A 124 -5.77 -6.25 3.09
C VAL A 124 -6.14 -6.08 1.63
N LYS A 125 -7.38 -6.40 1.30
CA LYS A 125 -7.99 -6.17 0.01
C LYS A 125 -8.90 -4.95 0.12
N VAL A 126 -8.71 -3.99 -0.78
CA VAL A 126 -9.54 -2.79 -0.92
C VAL A 126 -10.38 -2.97 -2.17
N THR A 127 -11.69 -2.77 -2.06
CA THR A 127 -12.58 -2.67 -3.22
C THR A 127 -13.07 -1.22 -3.31
N ALA A 128 -12.86 -0.60 -4.45
CA ALA A 128 -13.36 0.74 -4.76
C ALA A 128 -14.81 0.69 -5.28
N ILE A 129 -15.52 1.81 -5.22
CA ILE A 129 -16.93 1.94 -5.67
C ILE A 129 -17.09 1.59 -7.16
N ASN A 130 -16.04 1.82 -7.97
CA ASN A 130 -16.00 1.45 -9.38
C ASN A 130 -15.72 -0.05 -9.63
N GLY A 131 -15.54 -0.86 -8.56
CA GLY A 131 -15.20 -2.27 -8.62
C GLY A 131 -13.71 -2.59 -8.74
N GLU A 132 -12.83 -1.59 -8.77
CA GLU A 132 -11.38 -1.80 -8.79
C GLU A 132 -10.90 -2.43 -7.47
N ILE A 133 -10.00 -3.41 -7.59
CA ILE A 133 -9.48 -4.15 -6.44
C ILE A 133 -7.99 -3.89 -6.29
N THR A 134 -7.59 -3.43 -5.12
CA THR A 134 -6.17 -3.24 -4.74
C THR A 134 -5.84 -4.12 -3.55
N TYR A 135 -4.65 -4.73 -3.56
CA TYR A 135 -4.14 -5.54 -2.45
C TYR A 135 -2.97 -4.87 -1.77
N SER A 136 -2.86 -5.04 -0.45
CA SER A 136 -1.64 -4.75 0.28
C SER A 136 -0.54 -5.78 -0.02
N GLN A 137 0.67 -5.48 0.44
CA GLN A 137 1.69 -6.51 0.64
C GLN A 137 1.17 -7.64 1.55
N ILE A 138 1.66 -8.86 1.32
CA ILE A 138 1.34 -10.02 2.16
C ILE A 138 2.18 -9.95 3.44
N MET A 139 1.50 -9.95 4.58
CA MET A 139 2.11 -10.02 5.90
C MET A 139 2.22 -11.48 6.33
N LYS A 140 3.44 -12.02 6.41
CA LYS A 140 3.69 -13.33 7.01
C LYS A 140 3.92 -13.18 8.50
N LEU A 141 3.10 -13.85 9.30
CA LEU A 141 3.21 -13.90 10.75
C LEU A 141 3.46 -15.34 11.19
N ALA A 142 4.67 -15.61 11.65
CA ALA A 142 5.02 -16.87 12.31
C ALA A 142 4.74 -16.72 13.81
N ASN A 143 3.65 -17.33 14.28
CA ASN A 143 3.38 -17.46 15.70
C ASN A 143 4.24 -18.60 16.22
N ASN A 144 5.49 -18.28 16.53
CA ASN A 144 6.38 -19.20 17.20
C ASN A 144 5.75 -19.53 18.57
N ALA A 145 5.04 -20.65 18.67
CA ALA A 145 4.93 -21.35 19.93
C ALA A 145 6.38 -21.56 20.36
N ASN A 146 6.78 -21.01 21.52
CA ASN A 146 8.08 -21.18 22.17
C ASN A 146 8.78 -22.49 21.75
N THR A 147 9.54 -22.43 20.66
CA THR A 147 10.54 -23.44 20.32
C THR A 147 11.82 -22.72 20.61
N GLY A 148 12.41 -23.07 21.74
CA GLY A 148 13.57 -22.40 22.35
C GLY A 148 14.84 -22.39 21.51
N GLN A 149 14.76 -22.63 20.19
CA GLN A 149 15.86 -22.60 19.24
C GLN A 149 16.38 -21.19 19.02
N LYS A 150 17.20 -20.77 19.98
CA LYS A 150 18.14 -19.67 19.83
C LYS A 150 19.34 -20.20 19.04
N ILE A 151 19.44 -19.78 17.79
CA ILE A 151 20.69 -19.96 17.04
C ILE A 151 21.68 -18.90 17.53
N SER A 152 22.75 -19.33 18.18
CA SER A 152 23.82 -18.44 18.63
C SER A 152 25.11 -18.76 17.87
N LEU A 153 25.81 -17.70 17.43
CA LEU A 153 27.10 -17.79 16.75
C LEU A 153 28.20 -17.37 17.73
N TYR A 154 29.21 -18.22 17.90
CA TYR A 154 30.35 -17.94 18.78
C TYR A 154 31.69 -18.32 18.12
N PRO A 155 32.76 -17.52 18.32
CA PRO A 155 32.77 -16.16 18.87
C PRO A 155 32.40 -15.12 17.80
N ASN A 156 31.73 -14.05 18.20
CA ASN A 156 31.60 -12.83 17.40
C ASN A 156 32.27 -11.68 18.18
N PRO A 157 33.35 -11.05 17.66
CA PRO A 157 33.96 -11.24 16.34
C PRO A 157 34.78 -12.54 16.16
N VAL A 158 34.79 -13.09 14.95
CA VAL A 158 35.54 -14.32 14.62
C VAL A 158 37.01 -14.00 14.48
N THR A 159 37.81 -14.35 15.49
CA THR A 159 39.25 -14.05 15.53
C THR A 159 40.13 -15.20 15.04
N GLN A 160 39.62 -16.43 14.95
CA GLN A 160 40.41 -17.64 14.66
C GLN A 160 39.96 -18.42 13.41
N GLN A 161 39.27 -17.76 12.47
CA GLN A 161 38.77 -18.39 11.22
C GLN A 161 37.84 -19.60 11.43
N GLN A 162 37.34 -19.79 12.65
CA GLN A 162 36.41 -20.83 13.06
C GLN A 162 35.25 -20.17 13.79
N PHE A 163 34.03 -20.56 13.44
CA PHE A 163 32.82 -20.21 14.19
C PHE A 163 32.03 -21.48 14.49
N THR A 164 31.34 -21.48 15.63
CA THR A 164 30.46 -22.56 16.06
C THR A 164 29.03 -22.07 16.02
N LEU A 165 28.17 -22.87 15.38
CA LEU A 165 26.72 -22.70 15.38
C LEU A 165 26.13 -23.54 16.52
N GLN A 166 25.57 -22.91 17.54
CA GLN A 166 24.85 -23.62 18.60
C GLN A 166 23.34 -23.48 18.39
N MET A 167 22.66 -24.63 18.38
CA MET A 167 21.20 -24.75 18.43
C MET A 167 20.84 -25.31 19.80
N THR A 168 20.11 -24.56 20.62
CA THR A 168 19.61 -25.00 21.93
C THR A 168 18.11 -25.17 21.93
#